data_AF-A0A0Q0AE92-F1
#
_entry.id   AF-A0A0Q0AE92-F1
#
_cell.length_a   1.000
_cell.length_b   1.000
_cell.length_c   1.000
_cell.angle_alpha   90.00
_cell.angle_beta   90.00
_cell.angle_gamma   90.00
#
_symmetry.space_group_name_H-M   'P 1'
#
loop_
_entity.id
_entity.type
_entity.pdbx_description
1 polymer ?
#
loop_
_entity_poly.entity_id
_entity_poly.type
_entity_poly.pdbx_seq_one_letter_code
_entity_poly.pdbx_strand_id
1 'polypeptide(L)'
;MTHSGLSVSHNLELQGGTFHVRLAVPKDVQEAFDGRKILSRSLGTGSRKEAMERRLPILHTWKAQIKAARAGNPLPQDWQDTFAASLETVDTVTKWSKAARIGVDVPLPVPIPTHAEMQEFITGNPELERVMKGLVLKASKEPMGQFKLSNQIGEGFKSALAERYGTRYTPTPEQRDEIKAIAADPGIRKPRSPITTARLKKFREFRESRGGAPKHIDQQMGKMERLSEFLKKDGLPLTFDTVDTWLKSLDRAPATLSQYLMAGTAFWKWAMKWRLTPLRNVHKCFHAKSNPPPKILASCLCRLSSQPGNDGV
;
A
#
# COMPACT_ATOMS: atom_id res chain seq x y z
N MET A 1 50.77 -2.66 6.81
CA MET A 1 49.34 -2.44 7.07
C MET A 1 49.12 -0.96 7.31
N THR A 2 48.78 -0.20 6.26
CA THR A 2 48.64 1.26 6.32
C THR A 2 47.17 1.64 6.44
N HIS A 3 46.80 2.15 7.61
CA HIS A 3 45.58 2.91 7.83
C HIS A 3 45.63 4.20 7.00
N SER A 4 44.97 4.22 5.84
CA SER A 4 44.76 5.46 5.08
C SER A 4 43.51 6.16 5.60
N GLY A 5 43.73 7.13 6.47
CA GLY A 5 42.73 8.08 6.96
C GLY A 5 42.01 8.77 5.80
N LEU A 6 40.67 8.70 5.85
CA LEU A 6 39.75 9.40 4.96
C LEU A 6 39.85 10.91 5.16
N SER A 7 40.70 11.56 4.39
CA SER A 7 40.53 12.97 4.00
C SER A 7 40.73 13.09 2.50
N VAL A 8 39.77 12.56 1.73
CA VAL A 8 39.71 12.76 0.27
C VAL A 8 39.05 14.11 0.03
N SER A 9 39.85 15.18 0.14
CA SER A 9 39.38 16.54 -0.09
C SER A 9 38.71 16.62 -1.46
N HIS A 10 37.39 16.81 -1.45
CA HIS A 10 36.54 17.01 -2.62
C HIS A 10 36.30 15.80 -3.57
N ASN A 11 36.27 14.57 -3.05
CA ASN A 11 35.86 13.37 -3.81
C ASN A 11 36.74 13.05 -5.03
N LEU A 12 38.03 13.42 -5.01
CA LEU A 12 38.98 13.14 -6.09
C LEU A 12 40.15 12.28 -5.58
N GLU A 13 40.54 11.29 -6.38
CA GLU A 13 41.73 10.47 -6.16
C GLU A 13 42.53 10.39 -7.47
N LEU A 14 43.85 10.57 -7.41
CA LEU A 14 44.73 10.42 -8.56
C LEU A 14 45.22 8.97 -8.64
N GLN A 15 44.98 8.29 -9.76
CA GLN A 15 45.40 6.91 -10.01
C GLN A 15 46.11 6.84 -11.36
N GLY A 16 47.39 6.44 -11.39
CA GLY A 16 48.15 6.28 -12.63
C GLY A 16 48.18 7.54 -13.52
N GLY A 17 48.25 8.74 -12.92
CA GLY A 17 48.26 10.01 -13.66
C GLY A 17 46.88 10.52 -14.12
N THR A 18 45.80 9.78 -13.85
CA THR A 18 44.43 10.18 -14.18
C THR A 18 43.60 10.39 -12.92
N PHE A 19 42.81 11.48 -12.86
CA PHE A 19 41.90 11.72 -11.76
C PHE A 19 40.64 10.84 -11.84
N HIS A 20 40.25 10.29 -10.71
CA HIS A 20 39.02 9.55 -10.49
C HIS A 20 38.13 10.29 -9.49
N VAL A 21 36.83 10.33 -9.75
CA VAL A 21 35.84 10.78 -8.76
C VAL A 21 35.39 9.59 -7.92
N ARG A 22 35.37 9.78 -6.60
CA ARG A 22 34.99 8.73 -5.64
C ARG A 22 33.96 9.21 -4.64
N LEU A 23 32.92 8.40 -4.44
CA LEU A 23 31.87 8.66 -3.46
C LEU A 23 31.60 7.39 -2.65
N ALA A 24 31.66 7.51 -1.32
CA ALA A 24 31.26 6.42 -0.43
C ALA A 24 29.73 6.21 -0.52
N VAL A 25 29.30 4.96 -0.65
CA VAL A 25 27.89 4.58 -0.65
C VAL A 25 27.49 4.32 0.81
N PRO A 26 26.48 5.03 1.34
CA PRO A 26 26.00 4.83 2.69
C PRO A 26 25.51 3.38 2.92
N LYS A 27 25.80 2.80 4.10
CA LYS A 27 25.49 1.40 4.42
C LYS A 27 24.02 1.03 4.16
N ASP A 28 23.11 1.97 4.44
CA ASP A 28 21.67 1.81 4.29
C ASP A 28 21.17 1.62 2.85
N VAL A 29 21.99 1.94 1.85
CA VAL A 29 21.63 1.78 0.42
C VAL A 29 22.59 0.91 -0.37
N GLN A 30 23.57 0.23 0.28
CA GLN A 30 24.57 -0.55 -0.45
C GLN A 30 23.95 -1.69 -1.28
N GLU A 31 22.88 -2.32 -0.82
CA GLU A 31 22.15 -3.36 -1.58
C GLU A 31 21.62 -2.83 -2.92
N ALA A 32 21.14 -1.58 -2.97
CA ALA A 32 20.67 -0.94 -4.20
C ALA A 32 21.80 -0.64 -5.21
N PHE A 33 23.06 -0.78 -4.80
CA PHE A 33 24.26 -0.60 -5.62
C PHE A 33 25.11 -1.88 -5.68
N ASP A 34 24.49 -3.07 -5.72
CA ASP A 34 25.15 -4.38 -5.79
C ASP A 34 26.13 -4.66 -4.62
N GLY A 35 25.85 -4.11 -3.43
CA GLY A 35 26.74 -4.22 -2.26
C GLY A 35 28.01 -3.35 -2.33
N ARG A 36 28.12 -2.44 -3.30
CA ARG A 36 29.31 -1.59 -3.45
C ARG A 36 29.41 -0.57 -2.32
N LYS A 37 30.58 -0.53 -1.67
CA LYS A 37 30.91 0.44 -0.60
C LYS A 37 31.33 1.80 -1.16
N ILE A 38 31.86 1.84 -2.39
CA ILE A 38 32.40 3.05 -3.03
C ILE A 38 32.04 3.03 -4.52
N LEU A 39 31.51 4.15 -5.02
CA LEU A 39 31.42 4.43 -6.46
C LEU A 39 32.71 5.13 -6.91
N SER A 40 33.30 4.66 -8.00
CA SER A 40 34.50 5.23 -8.60
C SER A 40 34.32 5.34 -10.11
N ARG A 41 34.75 6.47 -10.69
CA ARG A 41 34.73 6.69 -12.14
C ARG A 41 35.93 7.53 -12.56
N SER A 42 36.64 7.10 -13.60
CA SER A 42 37.72 7.90 -14.19
C SER A 42 37.16 9.16 -14.84
N LEU A 43 37.86 10.29 -14.64
CA LEU A 43 37.55 11.57 -15.27
C LEU A 43 38.32 11.77 -16.59
N GLY A 44 39.27 10.87 -16.90
CA GLY A 44 40.06 10.88 -18.13
C GLY A 44 40.96 12.11 -18.28
N THR A 45 41.35 12.75 -17.17
CA THR A 45 42.24 13.92 -17.19
C THR A 45 43.26 13.84 -16.05
N GLY A 46 44.49 14.27 -16.31
CA GLY A 46 45.53 14.50 -15.30
C GLY A 46 45.50 15.94 -14.74
N SER A 47 44.63 16.83 -15.27
CA SER A 47 44.52 18.22 -14.81
C SER A 47 43.55 18.34 -13.63
N ARG A 48 44.04 18.86 -12.50
CA ARG A 48 43.24 19.03 -11.27
C ARG A 48 42.08 20.01 -11.46
N LYS A 49 42.28 21.10 -12.21
CA LYS A 49 41.25 22.13 -12.47
C LYS A 49 40.10 21.51 -13.28
N GLU A 50 40.45 20.80 -14.35
CA GLU A 50 39.48 20.11 -15.20
C GLU A 50 38.76 18.99 -14.44
N ALA A 51 39.47 18.24 -13.59
CA ALA A 51 38.88 17.22 -12.73
C ALA A 51 37.86 17.80 -11.72
N MET A 52 38.10 19.02 -11.19
CA MET A 52 37.16 19.69 -10.29
C MET A 52 35.83 20.05 -10.97
N GLU A 53 35.85 20.39 -12.26
CA GLU A 53 34.64 20.68 -13.03
C GLU A 53 33.93 19.39 -13.43
N ARG A 54 34.66 18.43 -14.02
CA ARG A 54 34.11 17.14 -14.52
C ARG A 54 33.46 16.28 -13.44
N ARG A 55 33.89 16.37 -12.17
CA ARG A 55 33.31 15.57 -11.08
C ARG A 55 31.88 15.97 -10.71
N LEU A 56 31.51 17.25 -10.86
CA LEU A 56 30.25 17.80 -10.33
C LEU A 56 29.00 17.10 -10.88
N PRO A 57 28.83 16.91 -12.21
CA PRO A 57 27.67 16.21 -12.75
C PRO A 57 27.61 14.74 -12.31
N ILE A 58 28.76 14.09 -12.14
CA ILE A 58 28.83 12.69 -11.69
C ILE A 58 28.37 12.60 -10.22
N LEU A 59 28.88 13.48 -9.36
CA LEU A 59 28.48 13.53 -7.96
C LEU A 59 27.00 13.89 -7.80
N HIS A 60 26.49 14.81 -8.60
CA HIS A 60 25.07 15.15 -8.59
C HIS A 60 24.21 13.93 -8.93
N THR A 61 24.58 13.18 -9.98
CA THR A 61 23.89 11.97 -10.41
C THR A 61 23.91 10.90 -9.32
N TRP A 62 25.08 10.60 -8.75
CA TRP A 62 25.19 9.61 -7.68
C TRP A 62 24.44 10.01 -6.41
N LYS A 63 24.49 11.30 -6.02
CA LYS A 63 23.68 11.80 -4.89
C LYS A 63 22.19 11.67 -5.14
N ALA A 64 21.72 11.91 -6.37
CA ALA A 64 20.33 11.71 -6.74
C ALA A 64 19.92 10.23 -6.69
N GLN A 65 20.77 9.31 -7.17
CA GLN A 65 20.54 7.86 -7.08
C GLN A 65 20.49 7.37 -5.63
N ILE A 66 21.42 7.83 -4.78
CA ILE A 66 21.41 7.53 -3.34
C ILE A 66 20.12 8.04 -2.69
N LYS A 67 19.69 9.27 -3.02
CA LYS A 67 18.44 9.84 -2.51
C LYS A 67 17.21 9.02 -2.95
N ALA A 68 17.18 8.59 -4.21
CA ALA A 68 16.10 7.75 -4.74
C ALA A 68 16.08 6.37 -4.06
N ALA A 69 17.24 5.73 -3.91
CA ALA A 69 17.37 4.46 -3.19
C ALA A 69 16.89 4.56 -1.73
N ARG A 70 17.22 5.65 -1.04
CA ARG A 70 16.72 5.93 0.32
C ARG A 70 15.22 6.16 0.39
N ALA A 71 14.65 6.84 -0.60
CA ALA A 71 13.22 7.10 -0.65
C ALA A 71 12.40 5.81 -0.88
N GLY A 72 13.00 4.82 -1.52
CA GLY A 72 12.37 3.53 -1.77
C GLY A 72 11.07 3.64 -2.56
N ASN A 73 10.16 2.69 -2.33
CA ASN A 73 8.79 2.74 -2.86
C ASN A 73 7.82 3.09 -1.73
N PRO A 74 7.48 4.37 -1.51
CA PRO A 74 6.63 4.76 -0.39
C PRO A 74 5.23 4.16 -0.54
N LEU A 75 4.56 3.95 0.59
CA LEU A 75 3.16 3.54 0.59
C LEU A 75 2.28 4.59 -0.13
N PRO A 76 1.31 4.18 -0.95
CA PRO A 76 0.32 5.07 -1.54
C PRO A 76 -0.43 5.86 -0.47
N GLN A 77 -0.94 7.05 -0.79
CA GLN A 77 -1.63 7.88 0.21
C GLN A 77 -2.88 7.20 0.82
N ASP A 78 -3.53 6.34 0.06
CA ASP A 78 -4.73 5.55 0.38
C ASP A 78 -4.42 4.10 0.76
N TRP A 79 -3.16 3.77 1.08
CA TRP A 79 -2.72 2.39 1.34
C TRP A 79 -3.55 1.68 2.41
N GLN A 80 -3.99 2.40 3.45
CA GLN A 80 -4.83 1.83 4.51
C GLN A 80 -6.20 1.40 3.96
N ASP A 81 -6.83 2.21 3.11
CA ASP A 81 -8.12 1.90 2.48
C ASP A 81 -8.01 0.65 1.61
N THR A 82 -6.98 0.62 0.75
CA THR A 82 -6.75 -0.53 -0.14
C THR A 82 -6.36 -1.79 0.63
N PHE A 83 -5.60 -1.64 1.71
CA PHE A 83 -5.22 -2.76 2.58
C PHE A 83 -6.43 -3.33 3.31
N ALA A 84 -7.27 -2.48 3.93
CA ALA A 84 -8.47 -2.94 4.63
C ALA A 84 -9.51 -3.57 3.68
N ALA A 85 -9.74 -3.01 2.49
CA ALA A 85 -10.62 -3.64 1.50
C ALA A 85 -10.12 -5.03 1.09
N SER A 86 -8.80 -5.22 1.07
CA SER A 86 -8.20 -6.53 0.81
C SER A 86 -8.39 -7.49 1.98
N LEU A 87 -8.29 -7.03 3.24
CA LEU A 87 -8.60 -7.84 4.43
C LEU A 87 -10.08 -8.22 4.49
N GLU A 88 -10.99 -7.29 4.18
CA GLU A 88 -12.43 -7.55 4.11
C GLU A 88 -12.77 -8.59 3.03
N THR A 89 -12.04 -8.58 1.91
CA THR A 89 -12.15 -9.62 0.89
C THR A 89 -11.75 -10.98 1.47
N VAL A 90 -10.66 -11.07 2.23
CA VAL A 90 -10.25 -12.30 2.91
C VAL A 90 -11.33 -12.76 3.90
N ASP A 91 -11.85 -11.86 4.72
CA ASP A 91 -12.93 -12.19 5.68
C ASP A 91 -14.20 -12.69 4.98
N THR A 92 -14.58 -12.05 3.87
CA THR A 92 -15.75 -12.44 3.08
C THR A 92 -15.56 -13.82 2.48
N VAL A 93 -14.38 -14.11 1.93
CA VAL A 93 -14.05 -15.43 1.39
C VAL A 93 -14.01 -16.49 2.49
N THR A 94 -13.46 -16.18 3.66
CA THR A 94 -13.47 -17.09 4.81
C THR A 94 -14.89 -17.38 5.30
N LYS A 95 -15.77 -16.36 5.38
CA LYS A 95 -17.19 -16.54 5.71
C LYS A 95 -17.90 -17.40 4.67
N TRP A 96 -17.69 -17.09 3.39
CA TRP A 96 -18.24 -17.87 2.27
C TRP A 96 -17.81 -19.34 2.35
N SER A 97 -16.53 -19.61 2.57
CA SER A 97 -16.00 -20.97 2.67
C SER A 97 -16.68 -21.78 3.78
N LYS A 98 -17.06 -21.13 4.88
CA LYS A 98 -17.83 -21.77 5.96
C LYS A 98 -19.31 -21.94 5.59
N ALA A 99 -19.92 -20.95 4.93
CA ALA A 99 -21.31 -21.01 4.49
C ALA A 99 -21.55 -22.11 3.45
N ALA A 100 -20.64 -22.26 2.47
CA ALA A 100 -20.69 -23.33 1.49
C ALA A 100 -20.65 -24.73 2.12
N ARG A 101 -19.94 -24.91 3.25
CA ARG A 101 -19.89 -26.18 3.99
C ARG A 101 -21.21 -26.58 4.64
N ILE A 102 -22.05 -25.59 4.97
CA ILE A 102 -23.38 -25.83 5.52
C ILE A 102 -24.47 -25.80 4.44
N GLY A 103 -24.08 -25.78 3.15
CA GLY A 103 -25.01 -25.77 2.02
C GLY A 103 -25.71 -24.42 1.79
N VAL A 104 -25.24 -23.35 2.42
CA VAL A 104 -25.79 -22.00 2.22
C VAL A 104 -25.05 -21.35 1.06
N ASP A 105 -25.76 -21.11 -0.04
CA ASP A 105 -25.22 -20.38 -1.18
C ASP A 105 -25.15 -18.87 -0.86
N VAL A 106 -23.93 -18.34 -0.83
CA VAL A 106 -23.67 -16.92 -0.62
C VAL A 106 -22.96 -16.40 -1.87
N PRO A 107 -23.46 -15.35 -2.54
CA PRO A 107 -22.82 -14.80 -3.72
C PRO A 107 -21.39 -14.34 -3.42
N LEU A 108 -20.40 -14.85 -4.15
CA LEU A 108 -19.01 -14.44 -3.99
C LEU A 108 -18.78 -13.04 -4.60
N PRO A 109 -18.06 -12.14 -3.91
CA PRO A 109 -17.65 -10.86 -4.47
C PRO A 109 -16.49 -10.97 -5.46
N VAL A 110 -15.91 -12.16 -5.62
CA VAL A 110 -14.81 -12.44 -6.55
C VAL A 110 -15.16 -13.61 -7.47
N PRO A 111 -14.72 -13.60 -8.74
CA PRO A 111 -14.94 -14.72 -9.65
C PRO A 111 -14.34 -16.01 -9.08
N ILE A 112 -15.13 -17.09 -9.09
CA ILE A 112 -14.66 -18.43 -8.72
C ILE A 112 -13.69 -18.90 -9.81
N PRO A 113 -12.44 -19.27 -9.48
CA PRO A 113 -11.54 -19.90 -10.44
C PRO A 113 -12.16 -21.20 -10.97
N THR A 114 -12.03 -21.44 -12.26
CA THR A 114 -12.48 -22.68 -12.91
C THR A 114 -11.73 -23.90 -12.36
N HIS A 115 -12.31 -25.09 -12.54
CA HIS A 115 -11.65 -26.34 -12.11
C HIS A 115 -10.27 -26.52 -12.76
N ALA A 116 -10.12 -26.10 -14.03
CA ALA A 116 -8.87 -26.16 -14.77
C ALA A 116 -7.80 -25.25 -14.16
N GLU A 117 -8.13 -23.99 -13.86
CA GLU A 117 -7.21 -23.04 -13.22
C GLU A 117 -6.77 -23.51 -11.83
N MET A 118 -7.65 -24.22 -11.12
CA MET A 118 -7.34 -24.78 -9.79
C MET A 118 -6.42 -26.00 -9.88
N GLN A 119 -6.67 -26.90 -10.83
CA GLN A 119 -5.80 -28.04 -11.11
C GLN A 119 -4.40 -27.58 -11.48
N GLU A 120 -4.29 -26.64 -12.41
CA GLU A 120 -3.00 -26.11 -12.86
C GLU A 120 -2.17 -25.53 -11.70
N PHE A 121 -2.81 -24.83 -10.77
CA PHE A 121 -2.13 -24.31 -9.58
C PHE A 121 -1.70 -25.38 -8.59
N ILE A 122 -2.54 -26.40 -8.35
CA ILE A 122 -2.23 -27.51 -7.45
C ILE A 122 -1.02 -28.29 -8.00
N THR A 123 -1.06 -28.66 -9.27
CA THR A 123 0.02 -29.40 -9.94
C THR A 123 1.30 -28.58 -10.03
N GLY A 124 1.18 -27.26 -10.16
CA GLY A 124 2.32 -26.33 -10.15
C GLY A 124 2.95 -26.09 -8.77
N ASN A 125 2.34 -26.54 -7.67
CA ASN A 125 2.80 -26.29 -6.30
C ASN A 125 2.69 -27.57 -5.43
N PRO A 126 3.51 -28.60 -5.68
CA PRO A 126 3.40 -29.91 -5.03
C PRO A 126 3.56 -29.85 -3.50
N GLU A 127 4.42 -28.95 -2.98
CA GLU A 127 4.57 -28.74 -1.54
C GLU A 127 3.33 -28.11 -0.89
N LEU A 128 2.71 -27.15 -1.57
CA LEU A 128 1.48 -26.52 -1.10
C LEU A 128 0.33 -27.55 -1.06
N GLU A 129 0.22 -28.37 -2.09
CA GLU A 129 -0.77 -29.46 -2.13
C GLU A 129 -0.58 -30.43 -0.96
N ARG A 130 0.66 -30.88 -0.73
CA ARG A 130 1.00 -31.80 0.36
C ARG A 130 0.62 -31.23 1.72
N VAL A 131 1.00 -29.98 1.99
CA VAL A 131 0.69 -29.29 3.24
C VAL A 131 -0.83 -29.15 3.42
N MET A 132 -1.53 -28.70 2.38
CA MET A 132 -2.97 -28.49 2.43
C MET A 132 -3.74 -29.79 2.67
N LYS A 133 -3.41 -30.87 1.93
CA LYS A 133 -4.00 -32.20 2.16
C LYS A 133 -3.78 -32.67 3.59
N GLY A 134 -2.57 -32.51 4.13
CA GLY A 134 -2.24 -32.87 5.51
C GLY A 134 -3.06 -32.10 6.54
N LEU A 135 -3.17 -30.77 6.38
CA LEU A 135 -3.96 -29.91 7.26
C LEU A 135 -5.43 -30.31 7.29
N VAL A 136 -5.97 -30.75 6.16
CA VAL A 136 -7.37 -31.15 6.09
C VAL A 136 -7.62 -32.52 6.65
N LEU A 137 -6.75 -33.48 6.35
CA LEU A 137 -6.85 -34.81 6.96
C LEU A 137 -6.78 -34.72 8.48
N LYS A 138 -6.04 -33.74 9.01
CA LYS A 138 -6.07 -33.42 10.44
C LYS A 138 -7.39 -32.76 10.85
N ALA A 139 -7.84 -31.74 10.11
CA ALA A 139 -9.06 -31.01 10.40
C ALA A 139 -10.35 -31.85 10.29
N SER A 140 -10.38 -32.90 9.47
CA SER A 140 -11.52 -33.80 9.35
C SER A 140 -11.66 -34.75 10.55
N LYS A 141 -10.59 -34.96 11.32
CA LYS A 141 -10.58 -35.80 12.51
C LYS A 141 -11.04 -35.08 13.78
N GLU A 142 -11.14 -33.76 13.75
CA GLU A 142 -11.53 -32.95 14.90
C GLU A 142 -12.96 -32.42 14.76
N PRO A 143 -13.76 -32.38 15.85
CA PRO A 143 -15.03 -31.68 15.87
C PRO A 143 -14.86 -30.21 15.46
N MET A 144 -15.66 -29.74 14.50
CA MET A 144 -15.55 -28.40 13.89
C MET A 144 -14.16 -28.09 13.28
N GLY A 145 -13.30 -29.09 13.06
CA GLY A 145 -11.92 -28.87 12.65
C GLY A 145 -11.80 -28.20 11.28
N GLN A 146 -12.71 -28.49 10.34
CA GLN A 146 -12.74 -27.80 9.05
C GLN A 146 -13.08 -26.31 9.15
N PHE A 147 -13.96 -25.91 10.08
CA PHE A 147 -14.26 -24.50 10.33
C PHE A 147 -13.08 -23.78 10.99
N LYS A 148 -12.40 -24.46 11.93
CA LYS A 148 -11.14 -23.95 12.52
C LYS A 148 -10.07 -23.76 11.45
N LEU A 149 -9.94 -24.70 10.53
CA LEU A 149 -9.00 -24.59 9.42
C LEU A 149 -9.33 -23.41 8.50
N SER A 150 -10.61 -23.17 8.18
CA SER A 150 -11.03 -21.97 7.45
C SER A 150 -10.61 -20.67 8.12
N ASN A 151 -10.68 -20.59 9.46
CA ASN A 151 -10.16 -19.45 10.20
C ASN A 151 -8.64 -19.34 10.08
N GLN A 152 -7.91 -20.42 10.35
CA GLN A 152 -6.45 -20.45 10.32
C GLN A 152 -5.90 -20.03 8.96
N ILE A 153 -6.50 -20.51 7.87
CA ILE A 153 -6.10 -20.12 6.53
C ILE A 153 -6.42 -18.64 6.28
N GLY A 154 -7.60 -18.15 6.69
CA GLY A 154 -7.94 -16.73 6.61
C GLY A 154 -6.94 -15.83 7.34
N GLU A 155 -6.55 -16.18 8.56
CA GLU A 155 -5.56 -15.42 9.34
C GLU A 155 -4.14 -15.50 8.74
N GLY A 156 -3.75 -16.68 8.24
CA GLY A 156 -2.49 -16.83 7.52
C GLY A 156 -2.42 -15.95 6.27
N PHE A 157 -3.55 -15.80 5.58
CA PHE A 157 -3.68 -14.91 4.44
C PHE A 157 -3.55 -13.43 4.78
N LYS A 158 -4.21 -12.97 5.85
CA LYS A 158 -4.09 -11.59 6.34
C LYS A 158 -2.63 -11.27 6.68
N SER A 159 -1.95 -12.22 7.33
CA SER A 159 -0.53 -12.12 7.68
C SER A 159 0.36 -12.04 6.43
N ALA A 160 0.14 -12.92 5.45
CA ALA A 160 0.87 -12.89 4.18
C ALA A 160 0.64 -11.59 3.39
N LEU A 161 -0.57 -11.04 3.45
CA LEU A 161 -0.89 -9.75 2.83
C LEU A 161 -0.14 -8.59 3.50
N ALA A 162 -0.05 -8.60 4.83
CA ALA A 162 0.73 -7.63 5.61
C ALA A 162 2.23 -7.68 5.24
N GLU A 163 2.79 -8.88 5.18
CA GLU A 163 4.18 -9.10 4.77
C GLU A 163 4.44 -8.63 3.33
N ARG A 164 3.48 -8.87 2.42
CA ARG A 164 3.56 -8.40 1.04
C ARG A 164 3.62 -6.88 0.93
N TYR A 165 2.97 -6.14 1.83
CA TYR A 165 3.11 -4.68 1.88
C TYR A 165 4.51 -4.27 2.36
N GLY A 166 5.09 -5.01 3.31
CA GLY A 166 6.46 -4.81 3.79
C GLY A 166 7.54 -5.06 2.74
N THR A 167 7.32 -6.00 1.81
CA THR A 167 8.26 -6.31 0.72
C THR A 167 8.06 -5.45 -0.52
N ARG A 168 6.81 -5.06 -0.83
CA ARG A 168 6.48 -4.24 -2.00
C ARG A 168 6.75 -2.75 -1.82
N TYR A 169 6.67 -2.27 -0.58
CA TYR A 169 6.85 -0.87 -0.23
C TYR A 169 8.01 -0.71 0.75
N THR A 170 8.41 0.54 0.99
CA THR A 170 9.38 0.91 2.01
C THR A 170 8.66 1.66 3.14
N PRO A 171 7.79 0.98 3.91
CA PRO A 171 7.05 1.61 5.00
C PRO A 171 8.00 2.05 6.12
N THR A 172 7.69 3.19 6.75
CA THR A 172 8.38 3.64 7.98
C THR A 172 8.12 2.65 9.12
N PRO A 173 8.92 2.68 10.21
CA PRO A 173 8.67 1.84 11.39
C PRO A 173 7.23 1.93 11.89
N GLU A 174 6.68 3.15 11.98
CA GLU A 174 5.30 3.39 12.42
C GLU A 174 4.29 2.78 11.45
N GLN A 175 4.51 2.92 10.14
CA GLN A 175 3.64 2.33 9.12
C GLN A 175 3.68 0.80 9.15
N ARG A 176 4.82 0.19 9.48
CA ARG A 176 4.94 -1.27 9.64
C ARG A 176 4.14 -1.75 10.83
N ASP A 177 4.19 -1.02 11.93
CA ASP A 177 3.42 -1.34 13.13
C ASP A 177 1.91 -1.17 12.86
N GLU A 178 1.52 -0.11 12.14
CA GLU A 178 0.14 0.07 11.68
C GLU A 178 -0.32 -1.07 10.75
N ILE A 179 0.49 -1.49 9.77
CA ILE A 179 0.16 -2.63 8.89
C ILE A 179 -0.12 -3.89 9.72
N LYS A 180 0.75 -4.20 10.70
CA LYS A 180 0.59 -5.36 11.58
C LYS A 180 -0.66 -5.25 12.44
N ALA A 181 -0.90 -4.08 13.04
CA ALA A 181 -2.07 -3.84 13.88
C ALA A 181 -3.38 -4.01 13.10
N ILE A 182 -3.46 -3.43 11.89
CA ILE A 182 -4.65 -3.53 11.03
C ILE A 182 -4.86 -4.98 10.54
N ALA A 183 -3.78 -5.73 10.30
CA ALA A 183 -3.87 -7.14 9.90
C ALA A 183 -4.40 -8.04 11.02
N ALA A 184 -3.99 -7.78 12.27
CA ALA A 184 -4.39 -8.55 13.44
C ALA A 184 -5.84 -8.25 13.87
N ASP A 185 -6.26 -6.99 13.78
CA ASP A 185 -7.64 -6.59 14.02
C ASP A 185 -8.02 -5.40 13.12
N PRO A 186 -8.80 -5.65 12.05
CA PRO A 186 -9.29 -4.59 11.16
C PRO A 186 -10.14 -3.53 11.88
N GLY A 187 -10.72 -3.87 13.04
CA GLY A 187 -11.55 -3.00 13.88
C GLY A 187 -10.76 -1.98 14.70
N ILE A 188 -9.44 -2.17 14.88
CA ILE A 188 -8.54 -1.18 15.52
C ILE A 188 -8.38 0.08 14.64
N ARG A 189 -8.78 -0.01 13.37
CA ARG A 189 -8.67 1.10 12.44
C ARG A 189 -9.53 2.29 12.88
N LYS A 190 -8.86 3.43 13.05
CA LYS A 190 -9.47 4.76 12.90
C LYS A 190 -9.62 5.07 11.39
N PRO A 191 -10.81 4.97 10.76
CA PRO A 191 -11.00 5.35 9.36
C PRO A 191 -10.37 6.71 9.06
N ARG A 192 -9.40 6.71 8.15
CA ARG A 192 -8.76 7.93 7.67
C ARG A 192 -9.80 8.79 6.99
N SER A 193 -9.94 10.03 7.44
CA SER A 193 -10.87 10.98 6.82
C SER A 193 -10.63 11.03 5.29
N PRO A 194 -11.66 10.84 4.46
CA PRO A 194 -11.53 10.97 3.00
C PRO A 194 -11.21 12.42 2.59
N ILE A 195 -11.23 13.37 3.51
CA ILE A 195 -10.84 14.76 3.32
C ILE A 195 -9.36 14.88 3.68
N THR A 196 -8.48 14.70 2.70
CA THR A 196 -7.02 14.85 2.87
C THR A 196 -6.55 16.24 2.43
N THR A 197 -5.44 16.73 3.00
CA THR A 197 -4.83 18.02 2.60
C THR A 197 -4.54 18.08 1.09
N ALA A 198 -4.11 16.97 0.49
CA ALA A 198 -3.88 16.88 -0.95
C ALA A 198 -5.19 17.03 -1.76
N ARG A 199 -6.30 16.45 -1.29
CA ARG A 199 -7.62 16.59 -1.92
C ARG A 199 -8.16 18.00 -1.78
N LEU A 200 -7.95 18.64 -0.63
CA LEU A 200 -8.31 20.04 -0.41
C LEU A 200 -7.54 20.98 -1.31
N LYS A 201 -6.23 20.74 -1.52
CA LYS A 201 -5.43 21.51 -2.47
C LYS A 201 -6.00 21.41 -3.90
N LYS A 202 -6.29 20.20 -4.39
CA LYS A 202 -6.92 20.00 -5.71
C LYS A 202 -8.30 20.65 -5.81
N PHE A 203 -9.07 20.63 -4.75
CA PHE A 203 -10.38 21.28 -4.73
C PHE A 203 -10.26 22.80 -4.78
N ARG A 204 -9.30 23.38 -4.06
CA ARG A 204 -8.95 24.81 -4.15
C ARG A 204 -8.59 25.21 -5.57
N GLU A 205 -7.62 24.53 -6.18
CA GLU A 205 -7.18 24.78 -7.57
C GLU A 205 -8.37 24.72 -8.55
N PHE A 206 -9.26 23.73 -8.38
CA PHE A 206 -10.48 23.63 -9.17
C PHE A 206 -11.41 24.84 -8.99
N ARG A 207 -11.61 25.33 -7.77
CA ARG A 207 -12.48 26.48 -7.50
C ARG A 207 -11.89 27.79 -8.01
N GLU A 208 -10.57 27.96 -7.91
CA GLU A 208 -9.83 29.09 -8.46
C GLU A 208 -9.95 29.12 -9.98
N SER A 209 -9.81 27.97 -10.66
CA SER A 209 -9.98 27.86 -12.13
C SER A 209 -11.38 28.24 -12.64
N ARG A 210 -12.39 28.26 -11.77
CA ARG A 210 -13.79 28.59 -12.10
C ARG A 210 -14.16 30.02 -11.71
N GLY A 211 -13.19 30.84 -11.31
CA GLY A 211 -13.42 32.25 -10.95
C GLY A 211 -14.14 32.45 -9.62
N GLY A 212 -14.05 31.49 -8.69
CA GLY A 212 -14.60 31.69 -7.34
C GLY A 212 -13.86 32.80 -6.59
N ALA A 213 -14.58 33.65 -5.87
CA ALA A 213 -13.93 34.70 -5.07
C ALA A 213 -13.02 34.08 -3.98
N PRO A 214 -11.77 34.55 -3.81
CA PRO A 214 -10.78 33.94 -2.90
C PRO A 214 -11.33 33.73 -1.49
N LYS A 215 -12.01 34.74 -0.93
CA LYS A 215 -12.64 34.68 0.40
C LYS A 215 -13.63 33.51 0.54
N HIS A 216 -14.42 33.21 -0.50
CA HIS A 216 -15.38 32.10 -0.47
C HIS A 216 -14.68 30.74 -0.61
N ILE A 217 -13.59 30.67 -1.36
CA ILE A 217 -12.77 29.46 -1.49
C ILE A 217 -12.10 29.15 -0.15
N ASP A 218 -11.47 30.13 0.49
CA ASP A 218 -10.82 29.98 1.79
C ASP A 218 -11.82 29.55 2.87
N GLN A 219 -13.00 30.17 2.89
CA GLN A 219 -14.07 29.79 3.81
C GLN A 219 -14.55 28.35 3.59
N GLN A 220 -14.54 27.83 2.36
CA GLN A 220 -14.88 26.44 2.10
C GLN A 220 -13.76 25.51 2.55
N MET A 221 -12.50 25.84 2.25
CA MET A 221 -11.34 25.03 2.65
C MET A 221 -11.25 24.91 4.18
N GLY A 222 -11.31 26.03 4.89
CA GLY A 222 -11.21 26.03 6.35
C GLY A 222 -12.36 25.34 7.07
N LYS A 223 -13.52 25.16 6.43
CA LYS A 223 -14.62 24.34 6.98
C LYS A 223 -14.36 22.86 6.76
N MET A 224 -13.83 22.49 5.60
CA MET A 224 -13.45 21.10 5.31
C MET A 224 -12.25 20.63 6.13
N GLU A 225 -11.30 21.52 6.42
CA GLU A 225 -10.16 21.24 7.31
C GLU A 225 -10.64 20.90 8.72
N ARG A 226 -11.54 21.71 9.29
CA ARG A 226 -12.14 21.43 10.61
C ARG A 226 -12.88 20.10 10.67
N LEU A 227 -13.62 19.74 9.61
CA LEU A 227 -14.25 18.42 9.52
C LEU A 227 -13.19 17.31 9.48
N SER A 228 -12.14 17.48 8.68
CA SER A 228 -11.03 16.52 8.61
C SER A 228 -10.35 16.34 9.97
N GLU A 229 -10.11 17.43 10.70
CA GLU A 229 -9.53 17.41 12.04
C GLU A 229 -10.41 16.68 13.04
N PHE A 230 -11.71 16.97 13.06
CA PHE A 230 -12.68 16.26 13.91
C PHE A 230 -12.65 14.75 13.66
N LEU A 231 -12.75 14.35 12.39
CA LEU A 231 -12.72 12.95 12.00
C LEU A 231 -11.41 12.26 12.38
N LYS A 232 -10.27 12.96 12.28
CA LYS A 232 -8.96 12.41 12.65
C LYS A 232 -8.78 12.26 14.16
N LYS A 233 -9.26 13.23 14.94
CA LYS A 233 -9.13 13.24 16.40
C LYS A 233 -9.72 11.98 17.00
N ASP A 234 -10.97 11.70 16.63
CA ASP A 234 -11.75 10.59 17.18
C ASP A 234 -11.68 9.33 16.30
N GLY A 235 -11.03 9.44 15.13
CA GLY A 235 -10.90 8.33 14.19
C GLY A 235 -12.22 7.89 13.57
N LEU A 236 -13.16 8.82 13.39
CA LEU A 236 -14.51 8.52 12.96
C LEU A 236 -14.61 8.43 11.44
N PRO A 237 -15.44 7.49 10.92
CA PRO A 237 -15.69 7.43 9.48
C PRO A 237 -16.52 8.64 9.06
N LEU A 238 -16.35 9.09 7.81
CA LEU A 238 -17.24 10.10 7.23
C LEU A 238 -18.57 9.43 6.87
N THR A 239 -19.50 9.40 7.82
CA THR A 239 -20.90 8.97 7.67
C THR A 239 -21.84 10.12 7.98
N PHE A 240 -23.13 9.94 7.70
CA PHE A 240 -24.16 10.91 8.04
C PHE A 240 -24.17 11.20 9.56
N ASP A 241 -24.19 10.15 10.38
CA ASP A 241 -24.26 10.27 11.84
C ASP A 241 -23.04 10.99 12.42
N THR A 242 -21.85 10.75 11.87
CA THR A 242 -20.63 11.45 12.29
C THR A 242 -20.70 12.93 11.95
N VAL A 243 -21.22 13.29 10.76
CA VAL A 243 -21.37 14.69 10.35
C VAL A 243 -22.43 15.39 11.22
N ASP A 244 -23.54 14.72 11.52
CA ASP A 244 -24.57 15.27 12.42
C ASP A 244 -24.02 15.50 13.84
N THR A 245 -23.30 14.51 14.39
CA THR A 245 -22.60 14.61 15.68
C THR A 245 -21.62 15.78 15.68
N TRP A 246 -20.84 15.93 14.61
CA TRP A 246 -19.91 17.04 14.46
C TRP A 246 -20.64 18.39 14.41
N LEU A 247 -21.69 18.52 13.60
CA LEU A 247 -22.44 19.77 13.48
C LEU A 247 -23.08 20.18 14.81
N LYS A 248 -23.60 19.21 15.58
CA LYS A 248 -24.09 19.43 16.95
C LYS A 248 -22.99 19.90 17.89
N SER A 249 -21.77 19.35 17.76
CA SER A 249 -20.62 19.75 18.59
C SER A 249 -20.11 21.17 18.34
N LEU A 250 -20.44 21.79 17.20
CA LEU A 250 -19.95 23.13 16.86
C LEU A 250 -20.66 24.26 17.63
N ASP A 251 -21.86 23.98 18.17
CA ASP A 251 -22.72 24.94 18.89
C ASP A 251 -22.79 26.31 18.21
N ARG A 252 -23.30 26.34 16.97
CA ARG A 252 -23.40 27.55 16.14
C ARG A 252 -24.83 27.81 15.69
N ALA A 253 -25.09 29.06 15.32
CA ALA A 253 -26.34 29.48 14.71
C ALA A 253 -26.67 28.64 13.46
N PRO A 254 -27.97 28.36 13.19
CA PRO A 254 -28.39 27.53 12.06
C PRO A 254 -27.85 27.99 10.71
N ALA A 255 -27.77 29.30 10.49
CA ALA A 255 -27.22 29.88 9.26
C ALA A 255 -25.74 29.51 9.07
N THR A 256 -24.96 29.44 10.14
CA THR A 256 -23.55 29.03 10.09
C THR A 256 -23.42 27.54 9.84
N LEU A 257 -24.24 26.70 10.49
CA LEU A 257 -24.27 25.25 10.25
C LEU A 257 -24.62 24.92 8.78
N SER A 258 -25.57 25.66 8.19
CA SER A 258 -25.91 25.55 6.77
C SER A 258 -24.70 25.83 5.86
N GLN A 259 -23.84 26.80 6.22
CA GLN A 259 -22.59 27.05 5.47
C GLN A 259 -21.60 25.89 5.54
N TYR A 260 -21.53 25.15 6.66
CA TYR A 260 -20.73 23.94 6.77
C TYR A 260 -21.27 22.83 5.86
N LEU A 261 -22.58 22.59 5.89
CA LEU A 261 -23.24 21.63 5.01
C LEU A 261 -23.06 21.97 3.53
N MET A 262 -23.17 23.25 3.17
CA MET A 262 -22.96 23.73 1.80
C MET A 262 -21.50 23.51 1.34
N ALA A 263 -20.53 23.81 2.20
CA ALA A 263 -19.11 23.55 1.91
C ALA A 263 -18.84 22.05 1.71
N GLY A 264 -19.36 21.21 2.61
CA GLY A 264 -19.29 19.74 2.53
C GLY A 264 -19.92 19.20 1.26
N THR A 265 -21.13 19.66 0.92
CA THR A 265 -21.85 19.24 -0.28
C THR A 265 -21.12 19.64 -1.55
N ALA A 266 -20.58 20.87 -1.62
CA ALA A 266 -19.82 21.33 -2.77
C ALA A 266 -18.54 20.50 -2.98
N PHE A 267 -17.81 20.23 -1.89
CA PHE A 267 -16.65 19.34 -1.91
C PHE A 267 -17.03 17.92 -2.35
N TRP A 268 -18.09 17.35 -1.79
CA TRP A 268 -18.51 15.98 -2.10
C TRP A 268 -18.98 15.82 -3.54
N LYS A 269 -19.79 16.76 -4.04
CA LYS A 269 -20.22 16.78 -5.45
C LYS A 269 -19.01 16.85 -6.40
N TRP A 270 -18.02 17.67 -6.07
CA TRP A 270 -16.76 17.72 -6.82
C TRP A 270 -16.01 16.39 -6.74
N ALA A 271 -15.81 15.85 -5.54
CA ALA A 271 -15.07 14.60 -5.33
C ALA A 271 -15.72 13.41 -6.05
N MET A 272 -17.05 13.35 -6.07
CA MET A 272 -17.82 12.31 -6.78
C MET A 272 -17.74 12.48 -8.29
N LYS A 273 -17.88 13.70 -8.81
CA LYS A 273 -17.82 13.99 -10.25
C LYS A 273 -16.44 13.72 -10.84
N TRP A 274 -15.39 13.99 -10.08
CA TRP A 274 -14.01 13.79 -10.48
C TRP A 274 -13.40 12.53 -9.84
N ARG A 275 -14.24 11.52 -9.54
CA ARG A 275 -13.88 10.27 -8.87
C ARG A 275 -12.51 9.77 -9.37
N LEU A 276 -11.55 9.90 -8.46
CA LEU A 276 -10.23 9.26 -8.36
C LEU A 276 -9.79 8.48 -9.61
N THR A 277 -9.12 9.17 -10.54
CA THR A 277 -8.24 8.52 -11.50
C THR A 277 -6.80 9.00 -11.27
N PRO A 278 -5.86 8.10 -10.90
CA PRO A 278 -4.56 8.06 -11.54
C PRO A 278 -4.69 7.20 -12.82
N LEU A 279 -5.70 7.45 -13.64
CA LEU A 279 -5.98 6.69 -14.87
C LEU A 279 -6.61 7.60 -15.94
N ARG A 280 -6.07 8.81 -16.09
CA ARG A 280 -6.19 9.57 -17.36
C ARG A 280 -4.96 9.45 -18.25
N ASN A 281 -4.12 8.45 -17.99
CA ASN A 281 -3.02 7.98 -18.85
C ASN A 281 -3.15 6.48 -19.20
N VAL A 282 -4.36 5.94 -19.30
CA VAL A 282 -4.59 4.52 -19.69
C VAL A 282 -4.45 4.29 -21.20
N HIS A 283 -4.23 5.33 -22.00
CA HIS A 283 -3.91 5.13 -23.42
C HIS A 283 -2.45 4.75 -23.70
N LYS A 284 -1.62 4.50 -22.68
CA LYS A 284 -0.23 4.02 -22.86
C LYS A 284 0.18 2.80 -22.01
N CYS A 285 -0.75 2.12 -21.34
CA CYS A 285 -0.44 0.91 -20.56
C CYS A 285 -0.84 -0.41 -21.24
N PHE A 286 -1.46 -0.37 -22.42
CA PHE A 286 -1.50 -1.54 -23.32
C PHE A 286 -0.14 -1.68 -24.01
N HIS A 287 0.85 -2.23 -23.31
CA HIS A 287 2.04 -2.94 -23.83
C HIS A 287 3.14 -3.01 -22.76
N ALA A 288 2.94 -3.84 -21.73
CA ALA A 288 4.06 -4.47 -21.03
C ALA A 288 3.55 -5.75 -20.37
N LYS A 289 4.12 -6.88 -20.81
CA LYS A 289 3.76 -8.26 -20.48
C LYS A 289 4.14 -8.61 -19.02
N SER A 290 3.55 -9.71 -18.55
CA SER A 290 3.96 -10.60 -17.44
C SER A 290 3.72 -10.18 -15.98
N ASN A 291 2.72 -10.84 -15.34
CA ASN A 291 2.82 -11.70 -14.13
C ASN A 291 1.57 -11.53 -13.19
N PRO A 292 0.80 -12.58 -12.85
CA PRO A 292 -0.49 -12.43 -12.14
C PRO A 292 -0.38 -12.38 -10.59
N PRO A 293 -1.27 -11.63 -9.89
CA PRO A 293 -1.41 -11.61 -8.42
C PRO A 293 -2.48 -12.64 -7.92
N PRO A 294 -2.64 -12.83 -6.58
CA PRO A 294 -2.99 -14.09 -5.94
C PRO A 294 -4.50 -14.34 -5.94
N LYS A 295 -4.95 -15.24 -6.82
CA LYS A 295 -6.36 -15.69 -6.89
C LYS A 295 -6.59 -17.07 -6.26
N ILE A 296 -5.53 -17.75 -5.81
CA ILE A 296 -5.55 -19.22 -5.84
C ILE A 296 -5.42 -19.89 -4.46
N LEU A 297 -4.96 -19.18 -3.44
CA LEU A 297 -4.91 -19.74 -2.09
C LEU A 297 -6.32 -19.79 -1.43
N ALA A 298 -7.29 -19.00 -1.91
CA ALA A 298 -8.66 -18.93 -1.38
C ALA A 298 -9.45 -20.21 -1.65
N SER A 299 -9.09 -20.94 -2.72
CA SER A 299 -9.77 -22.15 -3.17
C SER A 299 -9.22 -23.44 -2.56
N CYS A 300 -8.03 -23.41 -1.97
CA CYS A 300 -7.42 -24.56 -1.29
C CYS A 300 -8.26 -25.05 -0.08
N LEU A 301 -9.04 -24.14 0.52
CA LEU A 301 -10.04 -24.48 1.54
C LEU A 301 -11.29 -25.19 1.00
N CYS A 302 -11.57 -25.15 -0.30
CA CYS A 302 -12.89 -25.50 -0.85
C CYS A 302 -13.08 -27.00 -1.13
N ARG A 303 -12.03 -27.76 -1.47
CA ARG A 303 -12.17 -29.17 -1.91
C ARG A 303 -11.93 -30.21 -0.83
N LEU A 304 -11.38 -29.78 0.29
CA LEU A 304 -11.00 -30.67 1.37
C LEU A 304 -12.17 -30.96 2.35
N SER A 305 -13.31 -30.31 2.14
CA SER A 305 -14.57 -30.51 2.85
C SER A 305 -15.59 -31.37 2.09
N SER A 306 -15.28 -31.87 0.89
CA SER A 306 -16.27 -32.50 0.00
C SER A 306 -15.91 -33.93 -0.43
N GLN A 307 -15.14 -34.68 0.37
CA GLN A 307 -15.17 -36.14 0.24
C GLN A 307 -16.34 -36.69 1.06
N PRO A 308 -17.37 -37.29 0.44
CA PRO A 308 -18.35 -38.08 1.17
C PRO A 308 -17.63 -39.26 1.85
N GLY A 309 -17.99 -39.53 3.10
CA GLY A 309 -17.63 -40.75 3.79
C GLY A 309 -18.10 -41.94 2.96
N ASN A 310 -17.16 -42.82 2.65
CA ASN A 310 -17.45 -44.12 2.05
C ASN A 310 -17.97 -45.03 3.18
N ASP A 311 -19.25 -44.85 3.53
CA ASP A 311 -20.01 -45.87 4.27
C ASP A 311 -20.31 -46.99 3.28
N GLY A 312 -19.76 -48.17 3.55
CA GLY A 312 -19.65 -49.28 2.60
C GLY A 312 -20.92 -50.11 2.41
N VAL A 313 -20.97 -50.77 1.26
CA VAL A 313 -21.30 -52.20 1.03
C VAL A 313 -20.46 -52.66 -0.16
#